data_AF-A0A351SWY2-F1
#
_entry.id   AF-A0A351SWY2-F1
#
_cell.length_a   1.000
_cell.length_b   1.000
_cell.length_c   1.000
_cell.angle_alpha   90.00
_cell.angle_beta   90.00
_cell.angle_gamma   90.00
#
_symmetry.space_group_name_H-M   'P 1'
#
loop_
_entity.id
_entity.type
_entity.pdbx_description
1 polymer ?
#
loop_
_entity_poly.entity_id
_entity_poly.type
_entity_poly.pdbx_seq_one_letter_code
_entity_poly.pdbx_strand_id
1 'polypeptide(L)'
;MNRRTGLWLLAGALFLASCAIVRSDFRSAMVASLQDYATLLREMGRHGEAAETEARAEKLRLAFQNPYPAPLGFDPAQTLKDYAAVLKSQKEEIEAKEVEALADAYQRVNAAHFQRPAFQRSLEEKHLGDRLIVPGERIGQVRLGSEVEEVFRALGKGFPRGQGFREGTTTYTWDPIGLWLIADDITGEILWISVEGGPPANPHSWVKLSTREGLRLGSAEEEVLAAMGKPSRTVSDGFAKSFYFDQQGIRFTLPIRGPLAGKVAALRVVPPGAQP
;
A
#
# COMPACT_ATOMS: atom_id res chain seq x y z
N MET A 1 21.76 58.07 -2.25
CA MET A 1 20.35 57.91 -2.66
C MET A 1 20.30 56.87 -3.78
N ASN A 2 19.99 55.59 -3.50
CA ASN A 2 18.66 54.94 -3.65
C ASN A 2 18.03 55.15 -5.05
N ARG A 3 17.66 54.14 -5.85
CA ARG A 3 16.88 52.91 -5.54
C ARG A 3 17.14 51.73 -6.51
N ARG A 4 17.07 50.51 -5.94
CA ARG A 4 16.72 49.22 -6.56
C ARG A 4 15.29 49.24 -7.12
N THR A 5 14.97 48.37 -8.10
CA THR A 5 13.94 47.28 -8.05
C THR A 5 13.43 46.92 -9.43
N GLY A 6 13.42 45.64 -9.78
CA GLY A 6 12.72 45.14 -10.98
C GLY A 6 13.20 43.79 -11.53
N LEU A 7 13.89 42.96 -10.74
CA LEU A 7 14.35 41.63 -11.17
C LEU A 7 13.88 40.54 -10.19
N TRP A 8 12.57 40.45 -9.98
CA TRP A 8 11.96 39.38 -9.18
C TRP A 8 10.55 39.09 -9.69
N LEU A 9 10.44 38.45 -10.86
CA LEU A 9 9.19 37.82 -11.30
C LEU A 9 9.36 36.54 -12.14
N LEU A 10 10.61 36.09 -12.41
CA LEU A 10 10.85 34.90 -13.27
C LEU A 10 11.37 33.66 -12.53
N ALA A 11 11.66 33.73 -11.23
CA ALA A 11 12.18 32.59 -10.48
C ALA A 11 11.08 31.63 -9.96
N GLY A 12 9.79 32.01 -10.04
CA GLY A 12 8.67 31.17 -9.57
C GLY A 12 8.12 30.18 -10.61
N ALA A 13 8.32 30.45 -11.90
CA ALA A 13 7.78 29.61 -12.98
C ALA A 13 8.72 28.46 -13.40
N LEU A 14 10.04 28.61 -13.19
CA LEU A 14 11.02 27.59 -13.57
C LEU A 14 11.13 26.41 -12.58
N PHE A 15 10.71 26.56 -11.33
CA PHE A 15 10.74 25.46 -10.36
C PHE A 15 9.57 24.46 -10.56
N LEU A 16 8.42 24.95 -11.05
CA LEU A 16 7.28 24.11 -11.41
C LEU A 16 7.48 23.40 -12.76
N ALA A 17 8.14 24.04 -13.71
CA ALA A 17 8.48 23.43 -14.99
C ALA A 17 9.45 22.24 -14.83
N SER A 18 10.47 22.35 -13.97
CA SER A 18 11.42 21.26 -13.70
C SER A 18 10.74 20.03 -13.08
N CYS A 19 9.82 20.22 -12.12
CA CYS A 19 9.05 19.12 -11.55
C CYS A 19 8.04 18.47 -12.52
N ALA A 20 7.50 19.25 -13.47
CA ALA A 20 6.56 18.74 -14.47
C ALA A 20 7.28 17.94 -15.57
N ILE A 21 8.45 18.40 -16.02
CA ILE A 21 9.28 17.72 -17.02
C ILE A 21 9.84 16.41 -16.44
N VAL A 22 10.41 16.43 -15.22
CA VAL A 22 10.87 15.20 -14.54
C VAL A 22 9.72 14.19 -14.32
N ARG A 23 8.47 14.67 -14.12
CA ARG A 23 7.29 13.79 -13.99
C ARG A 23 6.77 13.26 -15.33
N SER A 24 6.78 14.06 -16.39
CA SER A 24 6.36 13.58 -17.72
C SER A 24 7.33 12.52 -18.21
N ASP A 25 8.62 12.72 -18.01
CA ASP A 25 9.67 11.79 -18.42
C ASP A 25 9.56 10.48 -17.63
N PHE A 26 9.35 10.57 -16.32
CA PHE A 26 9.13 9.40 -15.47
C PHE A 26 7.90 8.56 -15.89
N ARG A 27 6.75 9.21 -16.11
CA ARG A 27 5.51 8.53 -16.52
C ARG A 27 5.64 7.88 -17.90
N SER A 28 6.34 8.54 -18.81
CA SER A 28 6.57 8.05 -20.17
C SER A 28 7.53 6.87 -20.16
N ALA A 29 8.61 6.94 -19.37
CA ALA A 29 9.55 5.84 -19.18
C ALA A 29 8.89 4.58 -18.61
N MET A 30 7.96 4.74 -17.66
CA MET A 30 7.18 3.63 -17.10
C MET A 30 6.35 2.90 -18.17
N VAL A 31 5.64 3.64 -19.02
CA VAL A 31 4.81 3.05 -20.08
C VAL A 31 5.69 2.39 -21.14
N ALA A 32 6.78 3.07 -21.55
CA ALA A 32 7.73 2.54 -22.52
C ALA A 32 8.36 1.22 -22.04
N SER A 33 8.84 1.16 -20.79
CA SER A 33 9.45 -0.05 -20.24
C SER A 33 8.50 -1.26 -20.22
N LEU A 34 7.19 -1.04 -20.02
CA LEU A 34 6.19 -2.12 -20.13
C LEU A 34 5.95 -2.54 -21.58
N GLN A 35 6.04 -1.62 -22.54
CA GLN A 35 5.96 -1.94 -23.97
C GLN A 35 7.19 -2.72 -24.44
N ASP A 36 8.38 -2.35 -23.95
CA ASP A 36 9.63 -3.07 -24.21
C ASP A 36 9.55 -4.49 -23.63
N TYR A 37 9.05 -4.63 -22.40
CA TYR A 37 8.80 -5.95 -21.81
C TYR A 37 7.86 -6.81 -22.67
N ALA A 38 6.73 -6.23 -23.11
CA ALA A 38 5.80 -6.95 -23.98
C ALA A 38 6.45 -7.37 -25.30
N THR A 39 7.32 -6.54 -25.88
CA THR A 39 8.08 -6.86 -27.09
C THR A 39 9.02 -8.03 -26.84
N LEU A 40 9.81 -8.00 -25.76
CA LEU A 40 10.71 -9.08 -25.38
C LEU A 40 9.95 -10.41 -25.17
N LEU A 41 8.80 -10.36 -24.51
CA LEU A 41 7.95 -11.54 -24.32
C LEU A 41 7.50 -12.16 -25.66
N ARG A 42 7.21 -11.34 -26.68
CA ARG A 42 6.88 -11.86 -28.01
C ARG A 42 8.06 -12.54 -28.69
N GLU A 43 9.24 -11.95 -28.60
CA GLU A 43 10.46 -12.52 -29.17
C GLU A 43 10.80 -13.88 -28.54
N MET A 44 10.46 -14.05 -27.25
CA MET A 44 10.54 -15.32 -26.54
C MET A 44 9.37 -16.29 -26.82
N GLY A 45 8.41 -15.93 -27.69
CA GLY A 45 7.23 -16.75 -28.02
C GLY A 45 6.11 -16.75 -26.95
N ARG A 46 6.20 -15.90 -25.91
CA ARG A 46 5.24 -15.80 -24.80
C ARG A 46 4.09 -14.84 -25.15
N HIS A 47 3.38 -15.10 -26.23
CA HIS A 47 2.41 -14.18 -26.81
C HIS A 47 1.24 -13.77 -25.90
N GLY A 48 0.75 -14.67 -25.04
CA GLY A 48 -0.33 -14.37 -24.09
C GLY A 48 0.10 -13.33 -23.05
N GLU A 49 1.28 -13.52 -22.46
CA GLU A 49 1.83 -12.61 -21.46
C GLU A 49 2.23 -11.26 -22.07
N ALA A 50 2.69 -11.26 -23.32
CA ALA A 50 2.95 -10.03 -24.06
C ALA A 50 1.68 -9.20 -24.22
N ALA A 51 0.57 -9.82 -24.66
CA ALA A 51 -0.71 -9.13 -24.85
C ALA A 51 -1.25 -8.57 -23.52
N GLU A 52 -1.12 -9.32 -22.42
CA GLU A 52 -1.48 -8.83 -21.09
C GLU A 52 -0.63 -7.62 -20.67
N THR A 53 0.69 -7.69 -20.89
CA THR A 53 1.62 -6.61 -20.55
C THR A 53 1.34 -5.33 -21.34
N GLU A 54 0.93 -5.43 -22.60
CA GLU A 54 0.49 -4.26 -23.38
C GLU A 54 -0.80 -3.65 -22.85
N ALA A 55 -1.78 -4.48 -22.51
CA ALA A 55 -3.02 -4.01 -21.91
C ALA A 55 -2.73 -3.28 -20.58
N ARG A 56 -1.78 -3.79 -19.78
CA ARG A 56 -1.27 -3.12 -18.58
C ARG A 56 -0.62 -1.77 -18.90
N ALA A 57 0.26 -1.71 -19.91
CA ALA A 57 0.93 -0.47 -20.33
C ALA A 57 -0.07 0.62 -20.77
N GLU A 58 -1.07 0.24 -21.58
CA GLU A 58 -2.12 1.15 -22.05
C GLU A 58 -2.99 1.65 -20.89
N LYS A 59 -3.35 0.77 -19.97
CA LYS A 59 -4.12 1.14 -18.79
C LYS A 59 -3.35 2.09 -17.89
N LEU A 60 -2.04 1.89 -17.74
CA LEU A 60 -1.15 2.81 -17.01
C LEU A 60 -1.06 4.17 -17.71
N ARG A 61 -0.95 4.19 -19.05
CA ARG A 61 -0.94 5.42 -19.84
C ARG A 61 -2.21 6.23 -19.62
N LEU A 62 -3.38 5.59 -19.75
CA LEU A 62 -4.68 6.22 -19.50
C LEU A 62 -4.79 6.72 -18.05
N ALA A 63 -4.29 5.94 -17.09
CA ALA A 63 -4.30 6.33 -15.70
C ALA A 63 -3.47 7.60 -15.43
N PHE A 64 -2.33 7.77 -16.10
CA PHE A 64 -1.51 8.98 -15.95
C PHE A 64 -2.15 10.25 -16.53
N GLN A 65 -3.11 10.11 -17.44
CA GLN A 65 -3.85 11.21 -18.04
C GLN A 65 -5.08 11.61 -17.20
N ASN A 66 -5.55 10.74 -16.33
CA ASN A 66 -6.72 10.96 -15.50
C ASN A 66 -6.32 11.38 -14.07
N PRO A 67 -6.80 12.51 -13.53
CA PRO A 67 -6.56 12.88 -12.12
C PRO A 67 -7.19 11.89 -11.12
N TYR A 68 -8.17 11.10 -11.55
CA TYR A 68 -8.87 10.06 -10.78
C TYR A 68 -8.94 8.75 -11.59
N PRO A 69 -7.79 8.09 -11.79
CA PRO A 69 -7.72 6.95 -12.70
C PRO A 69 -8.51 5.75 -12.17
N ALA A 70 -9.11 5.01 -13.09
CA ALA A 70 -9.73 3.74 -12.77
C ALA A 70 -8.69 2.73 -12.27
N PRO A 71 -9.10 1.79 -11.42
CA PRO A 71 -8.32 0.65 -11.00
C PRO A 71 -7.40 0.01 -12.05
N LEU A 72 -6.08 0.07 -11.89
CA LEU A 72 -5.15 -0.62 -12.81
C LEU A 72 -5.35 -2.14 -12.79
N GLY A 73 -5.67 -2.74 -11.65
CA GLY A 73 -5.85 -4.19 -11.53
C GLY A 73 -4.53 -4.98 -11.63
N PHE A 74 -3.39 -4.30 -11.57
CA PHE A 74 -2.05 -4.86 -11.46
C PHE A 74 -1.13 -3.85 -10.75
N ASP A 75 0.02 -4.29 -10.24
CA ASP A 75 1.08 -3.43 -9.71
C ASP A 75 2.12 -3.13 -10.81
N PRO A 76 2.25 -1.87 -11.27
CA PRO A 76 3.26 -1.48 -12.24
C PRO A 76 4.69 -1.75 -11.79
N ALA A 77 5.01 -1.55 -10.51
CA ALA A 77 6.36 -1.77 -10.01
C ALA A 77 6.71 -3.26 -9.99
N GLN A 78 5.75 -4.12 -9.61
CA GLN A 78 5.97 -5.57 -9.68
C GLN A 78 6.15 -6.02 -11.13
N THR A 79 5.35 -5.51 -12.07
CA THR A 79 5.49 -5.87 -13.49
C THR A 79 6.86 -5.48 -14.05
N LEU A 80 7.42 -4.34 -13.63
CA LEU A 80 8.79 -3.95 -13.98
C LEU A 80 9.85 -4.85 -13.31
N LYS A 81 9.62 -5.30 -12.08
CA LYS A 81 10.54 -6.27 -11.43
C LYS A 81 10.52 -7.62 -12.16
N ASP A 82 9.37 -8.04 -12.65
CA ASP A 82 9.24 -9.25 -13.48
C ASP A 82 10.02 -9.06 -14.81
N TYR A 83 9.92 -7.87 -15.44
CA TYR A 83 10.72 -7.54 -16.61
C TYR A 83 12.23 -7.60 -16.33
N ALA A 84 12.68 -6.97 -15.24
CA ALA A 84 14.09 -7.00 -14.84
C ALA A 84 14.60 -8.42 -14.57
N ALA A 85 13.77 -9.30 -14.01
CA ALA A 85 14.11 -10.70 -13.82
C ALA A 85 14.31 -11.44 -15.16
N VAL A 86 13.47 -11.15 -16.16
CA VAL A 86 13.65 -11.68 -17.53
C VAL A 86 14.93 -11.14 -18.15
N LEU A 87 15.23 -9.85 -18.04
CA LEU A 87 16.47 -9.26 -18.54
C LEU A 87 17.72 -9.90 -17.91
N LYS A 88 17.72 -10.13 -16.59
CA LYS A 88 18.80 -10.87 -15.89
C LYS A 88 18.97 -12.28 -16.44
N SER A 89 17.89 -12.98 -16.75
CA SER A 89 17.96 -14.31 -17.36
C SER A 89 18.60 -14.30 -18.76
N GLN A 90 18.49 -13.17 -19.47
CA GLN A 90 19.13 -12.93 -20.77
C GLN A 90 20.54 -12.33 -20.65
N LYS A 91 21.05 -12.14 -19.42
CA LYS A 91 22.34 -11.51 -19.10
C LYS A 91 22.40 -10.00 -19.41
N GLU A 92 21.26 -9.34 -19.56
CA GLU A 92 21.13 -7.89 -19.73
C GLU A 92 21.12 -7.16 -18.36
N GLU A 93 22.21 -7.31 -17.62
CA GLU A 93 22.32 -6.87 -16.21
C GLU A 93 22.25 -5.34 -16.01
N ILE A 94 22.66 -4.56 -17.01
CA ILE A 94 22.61 -3.09 -16.93
C ILE A 94 21.17 -2.63 -17.07
N GLU A 95 20.48 -3.06 -18.11
CA GLU A 95 19.08 -2.71 -18.36
C GLU A 95 18.18 -3.19 -17.22
N ALA A 96 18.41 -4.40 -16.70
CA ALA A 96 17.68 -4.91 -15.55
C ALA A 96 17.78 -3.98 -14.33
N LYS A 97 18.96 -3.41 -14.06
CA LYS A 97 19.14 -2.44 -12.96
C LYS A 97 18.41 -1.13 -13.20
N GLU A 98 18.36 -0.67 -14.44
CA GLU A 98 17.62 0.56 -14.80
C GLU A 98 16.12 0.37 -14.61
N VAL A 99 15.59 -0.77 -15.04
CA VAL A 99 14.18 -1.15 -14.85
C VAL A 99 13.84 -1.31 -13.37
N GLU A 100 14.72 -1.93 -12.57
CA GLU A 100 14.55 -2.01 -11.11
C GLU A 100 14.55 -0.63 -10.45
N ALA A 101 15.47 0.25 -10.86
CA ALA A 101 15.51 1.62 -10.36
C ALA A 101 14.25 2.42 -10.71
N LEU A 102 13.67 2.18 -11.89
CA LEU A 102 12.41 2.77 -12.32
C LEU A 102 11.23 2.24 -11.50
N ALA A 103 11.17 0.93 -11.23
CA ALA A 103 10.18 0.32 -10.34
C ALA A 103 10.24 0.92 -8.93
N ASP A 104 11.45 1.06 -8.38
CA ASP A 104 11.67 1.66 -7.06
C ASP A 104 11.34 3.16 -7.05
N ALA A 105 11.60 3.88 -8.14
CA ALA A 105 11.17 5.27 -8.31
C ALA A 105 9.64 5.38 -8.34
N TYR A 106 8.94 4.47 -9.01
CA TYR A 106 7.48 4.42 -8.99
C TYR A 106 6.93 4.21 -7.59
N GLN A 107 7.46 3.21 -6.87
CA GLN A 107 7.06 2.95 -5.49
C GLN A 107 7.31 4.17 -4.60
N ARG A 108 8.44 4.87 -4.76
CA ARG A 108 8.76 6.10 -4.02
C ARG A 108 7.84 7.27 -4.34
N VAL A 109 7.59 7.57 -5.63
CA VAL A 109 6.71 8.67 -6.04
C VAL A 109 5.28 8.42 -5.56
N ASN A 110 4.84 7.18 -5.67
CA ASN A 110 3.57 6.74 -5.17
C ASN A 110 3.51 6.86 -3.64
N ALA A 111 4.51 6.38 -2.90
CA ALA A 111 4.60 6.58 -1.46
C ALA A 111 4.59 8.06 -1.05
N ALA A 112 5.32 8.91 -1.77
CA ALA A 112 5.35 10.35 -1.54
C ALA A 112 3.99 11.01 -1.81
N HIS A 113 3.16 10.48 -2.72
CA HIS A 113 1.78 10.95 -2.89
C HIS A 113 0.96 10.78 -1.60
N PHE A 114 1.04 9.61 -0.98
CA PHE A 114 0.35 9.29 0.27
C PHE A 114 0.92 10.02 1.50
N GLN A 115 2.16 10.52 1.43
CA GLN A 115 2.76 11.32 2.50
C GLN A 115 2.40 12.82 2.41
N ARG A 116 1.70 13.28 1.37
CA ARG A 116 1.35 14.70 1.22
C ARG A 116 0.41 15.15 2.34
N PRO A 117 0.63 16.32 2.96
CA PRO A 117 -0.25 16.85 4.00
C PRO A 117 -1.73 16.96 3.58
N ALA A 118 -2.01 17.28 2.32
CA ALA A 118 -3.37 17.32 1.79
C ALA A 118 -4.02 15.92 1.72
N PHE A 119 -3.24 14.90 1.35
CA PHE A 119 -3.71 13.51 1.38
C PHE A 119 -3.92 13.06 2.83
N GLN A 120 -2.97 13.31 3.72
CA GLN A 120 -3.10 12.97 5.14
C GLN A 120 -4.32 13.65 5.78
N ARG A 121 -4.55 14.93 5.48
CA ARG A 121 -5.75 15.64 5.94
C ARG A 121 -7.03 15.00 5.38
N SER A 122 -7.06 14.66 4.10
CA SER A 122 -8.19 13.92 3.51
C SER A 122 -8.37 12.54 4.14
N LEU A 123 -7.29 11.81 4.45
CA LEU A 123 -7.31 10.53 5.15
C LEU A 123 -7.90 10.69 6.56
N GLU A 124 -7.45 11.70 7.30
CA GLU A 124 -7.94 12.01 8.65
C GLU A 124 -9.41 12.45 8.64
N GLU A 125 -9.79 13.36 7.75
CA GLU A 125 -11.14 13.92 7.66
C GLU A 125 -12.17 12.91 7.15
N LYS A 126 -11.80 12.08 6.17
CA LYS A 126 -12.76 11.21 5.48
C LYS A 126 -12.74 9.76 5.93
N HIS A 127 -11.63 9.26 6.52
CA HIS A 127 -11.40 7.81 6.58
C HIS A 127 -10.95 7.28 7.95
N LEU A 128 -10.28 8.09 8.77
CA LEU A 128 -10.05 7.73 10.18
C LEU A 128 -11.34 7.84 11.00
N GLY A 129 -12.33 8.60 10.54
CA GLY A 129 -13.66 8.68 11.15
C GLY A 129 -13.62 9.05 12.62
N ASP A 130 -14.32 8.26 13.43
CA ASP A 130 -14.35 8.37 14.90
C ASP A 130 -13.06 7.88 15.59
N ARG A 131 -12.05 7.50 14.80
CA ARG A 131 -10.75 6.97 15.25
C ARG A 131 -10.87 5.72 16.12
N LEU A 132 -11.96 4.96 15.95
CA LEU A 132 -12.22 3.77 16.73
C LEU A 132 -11.79 2.50 15.97
N ILE A 133 -11.19 1.59 16.71
CA ILE A 133 -11.04 0.18 16.33
C ILE A 133 -12.14 -0.58 17.03
N VAL A 134 -12.97 -1.27 16.26
CA VAL A 134 -14.02 -2.13 16.80
C VAL A 134 -13.65 -3.58 16.45
N PRO A 135 -13.20 -4.37 17.45
CA PRO A 135 -12.92 -5.79 17.25
C PRO A 135 -14.07 -6.49 16.53
N GLY A 136 -13.74 -7.31 15.53
CA GLY A 136 -14.75 -8.07 14.78
C GLY A 136 -15.57 -7.27 13.77
N GLU A 137 -15.34 -5.96 13.64
CA GLU A 137 -16.19 -5.10 12.81
C GLU A 137 -15.38 -4.16 11.89
N ARG A 138 -14.51 -3.29 12.43
CA ARG A 138 -13.90 -2.21 11.63
C ARG A 138 -12.65 -1.57 12.23
N ILE A 139 -11.91 -0.86 11.38
CA ILE A 139 -10.86 0.09 11.76
C ILE A 139 -11.18 1.45 11.13
N GLY A 140 -11.49 2.46 11.94
CA GLY A 140 -11.98 3.74 11.44
C GLY A 140 -13.26 3.53 10.62
N GLN A 141 -13.30 4.07 9.40
CA GLN A 141 -14.44 3.90 8.50
C GLN A 141 -14.41 2.59 7.68
N VAL A 142 -13.30 1.85 7.68
CA VAL A 142 -13.17 0.61 6.89
C VAL A 142 -13.78 -0.56 7.66
N ARG A 143 -14.80 -1.20 7.09
CA ARG A 143 -15.61 -2.24 7.74
C ARG A 143 -15.41 -3.61 7.08
N LEU A 144 -15.46 -4.66 7.89
CA LEU A 144 -15.61 -6.03 7.39
C LEU A 144 -16.97 -6.17 6.70
N GLY A 145 -17.02 -6.98 5.64
CA GLY A 145 -18.23 -7.17 4.82
C GLY A 145 -18.57 -6.01 3.88
N SER A 146 -17.91 -4.86 3.99
CA SER A 146 -18.02 -3.80 2.97
C SER A 146 -17.27 -4.22 1.69
N GLU A 147 -17.71 -3.73 0.55
CA GLU A 147 -17.00 -3.94 -0.72
C GLU A 147 -15.68 -3.18 -0.75
N VAL A 148 -14.62 -3.82 -1.26
CA VAL A 148 -13.30 -3.20 -1.41
C VAL A 148 -13.31 -1.97 -2.34
N GLU A 149 -14.26 -1.91 -3.28
CA GLU A 149 -14.46 -0.77 -4.17
C GLU A 149 -14.90 0.50 -3.40
N GLU A 150 -15.57 0.37 -2.25
CA GLU A 150 -15.84 1.52 -1.36
C GLU A 150 -14.55 2.12 -0.81
N VAL A 151 -13.61 1.26 -0.41
CA VAL A 151 -12.29 1.69 0.06
C VAL A 151 -11.47 2.28 -1.08
N PHE A 152 -11.57 1.74 -2.29
CA PHE A 152 -10.89 2.31 -3.46
C PHE A 152 -11.39 3.71 -3.80
N ARG A 153 -12.72 3.94 -3.73
CA ARG A 153 -13.29 5.29 -3.92
C ARG A 153 -12.79 6.28 -2.88
N ALA A 154 -12.56 5.80 -1.65
CA ALA A 154 -12.09 6.57 -0.52
C ALA A 154 -10.57 6.89 -0.59
N LEU A 155 -9.74 5.86 -0.70
CA LEU A 155 -8.29 5.93 -0.51
C LEU A 155 -7.50 5.93 -1.82
N GLY A 156 -8.18 5.85 -2.96
CA GLY A 156 -7.59 5.37 -4.20
C GLY A 156 -7.40 3.86 -4.15
N LYS A 157 -7.23 3.22 -5.32
CA LYS A 157 -7.06 1.76 -5.37
C LYS A 157 -5.72 1.35 -4.74
N GLY A 158 -5.78 0.38 -3.82
CA GLY A 158 -4.60 -0.25 -3.25
C GLY A 158 -3.88 -1.16 -4.26
N PHE A 159 -2.67 -1.59 -3.91
CA PHE A 159 -1.83 -2.46 -4.71
C PHE A 159 -2.22 -3.92 -4.44
N PRO A 160 -2.68 -4.68 -5.45
CA PRO A 160 -2.88 -6.11 -5.29
C PRO A 160 -1.52 -6.77 -5.08
N ARG A 161 -1.37 -7.54 -3.99
CA ARG A 161 -0.16 -8.31 -3.67
C ARG A 161 -0.25 -9.78 -4.08
N GLY A 162 -1.42 -10.21 -4.57
CA GLY A 162 -1.71 -11.59 -4.92
C GLY A 162 -2.72 -12.23 -3.96
N GLN A 163 -2.73 -13.56 -3.94
CA GLN A 163 -3.67 -14.35 -3.16
C GLN A 163 -3.59 -14.01 -1.66
N GLY A 164 -4.75 -13.94 -1.01
CA GLY A 164 -4.87 -13.81 0.44
C GLY A 164 -4.58 -15.11 1.18
N PHE A 165 -5.16 -15.26 2.37
CA PHE A 165 -4.95 -16.44 3.22
C PHE A 165 -5.62 -17.71 2.69
N ARG A 166 -6.54 -17.58 1.72
CA ARG A 166 -7.21 -18.71 1.06
C ARG A 166 -7.42 -18.45 -0.42
N GLU A 167 -7.67 -19.52 -1.17
CA GLU A 167 -8.07 -19.42 -2.59
C GLU A 167 -9.35 -18.60 -2.75
N GLY A 168 -9.43 -17.81 -3.82
CA GLY A 168 -10.53 -16.89 -4.08
C GLY A 168 -10.51 -15.64 -3.18
N THR A 169 -9.34 -15.24 -2.68
CA THR A 169 -9.18 -13.95 -2.00
C THR A 169 -7.96 -13.20 -2.52
N THR A 170 -8.04 -11.87 -2.56
CA THR A 170 -6.95 -10.98 -2.96
C THR A 170 -6.54 -10.09 -1.79
N THR A 171 -5.22 -9.98 -1.57
CA THR A 171 -4.65 -8.99 -0.66
C THR A 171 -4.42 -7.66 -1.39
N TYR A 172 -5.00 -6.58 -0.87
CA TYR A 172 -4.74 -5.21 -1.32
C TYR A 172 -3.96 -4.45 -0.26
N THR A 173 -2.93 -3.71 -0.67
CA THR A 173 -2.14 -2.91 0.27
C THR A 173 -2.08 -1.44 -0.11
N TRP A 174 -1.98 -0.61 0.90
CA TRP A 174 -1.58 0.79 0.79
C TRP A 174 -0.35 0.95 1.69
N ASP A 175 0.76 0.31 1.30
CA ASP A 175 2.01 0.28 2.06
C ASP A 175 2.41 1.65 2.64
N PRO A 176 2.27 2.78 1.91
CA PRO A 176 2.67 4.09 2.40
C PRO A 176 1.85 4.60 3.59
N ILE A 177 0.66 4.05 3.83
CA ILE A 177 -0.13 4.29 5.03
C ILE A 177 -0.25 3.04 5.91
N GLY A 178 0.39 1.93 5.57
CA GLY A 178 0.36 0.70 6.36
C GLY A 178 -1.01 0.03 6.45
N LEU A 179 -1.91 0.23 5.48
CA LEU A 179 -3.22 -0.45 5.43
C LEU A 179 -3.13 -1.66 4.52
N TRP A 180 -3.64 -2.80 4.98
CA TRP A 180 -3.78 -4.01 4.18
C TRP A 180 -5.19 -4.54 4.35
N LEU A 181 -5.79 -4.95 3.25
CA LEU A 181 -7.10 -5.58 3.20
C LEU A 181 -6.96 -6.93 2.53
N ILE A 182 -7.77 -7.89 2.96
CA ILE A 182 -8.05 -9.09 2.16
C ILE A 182 -9.52 -9.05 1.81
N ALA A 183 -9.83 -9.17 0.53
CA ALA A 183 -11.19 -9.23 0.04
C ALA A 183 -11.46 -10.55 -0.68
N ASP A 184 -12.72 -10.97 -0.66
CA ASP A 184 -13.21 -12.08 -1.47
C ASP A 184 -13.19 -11.72 -2.96
N ASP A 185 -12.70 -12.60 -3.81
CA ASP A 185 -12.57 -12.32 -5.24
C ASP A 185 -13.92 -12.36 -5.97
N ILE A 186 -14.93 -13.03 -5.40
CA ILE A 186 -16.26 -13.16 -5.99
C ILE A 186 -17.15 -12.00 -5.54
N THR A 187 -17.24 -11.78 -4.22
CA THR A 187 -18.15 -10.76 -3.67
C THR A 187 -17.49 -9.38 -3.55
N GLY A 188 -16.16 -9.31 -3.54
CA GLY A 188 -15.42 -8.09 -3.26
C GLY A 188 -15.49 -7.68 -1.79
N GLU A 189 -16.10 -8.47 -0.91
CA GLU A 189 -16.27 -8.15 0.51
C GLU A 189 -14.95 -8.22 1.26
N ILE A 190 -14.70 -7.25 2.13
CA ILE A 190 -13.52 -7.19 2.97
C ILE A 190 -13.66 -8.24 4.09
N LEU A 191 -12.74 -9.21 4.07
CA LEU A 191 -12.68 -10.30 5.04
C LEU A 191 -11.63 -10.05 6.14
N TRP A 192 -10.70 -9.12 5.92
CA TRP A 192 -9.65 -8.81 6.88
C TRP A 192 -9.19 -7.36 6.68
N ILE A 193 -9.08 -6.63 7.77
CA ILE A 193 -8.45 -5.30 7.82
C ILE A 193 -7.22 -5.36 8.71
N SER A 194 -6.07 -4.91 8.20
CA SER A 194 -4.80 -4.86 8.95
C SER A 194 -4.20 -3.48 8.84
N VAL A 195 -3.77 -2.94 9.98
CA VAL A 195 -2.98 -1.71 10.02
C VAL A 195 -1.65 -1.98 10.70
N GLU A 196 -0.58 -1.48 10.10
CA GLU A 196 0.79 -1.70 10.56
C GLU A 196 1.46 -0.37 10.89
N GLY A 197 2.22 -0.37 11.98
CA GLY A 197 3.02 0.74 12.46
C GLY A 197 4.50 0.39 12.42
N GLY A 198 5.31 1.33 11.91
CA GLY A 198 6.76 1.19 11.79
C GLY A 198 7.23 0.85 10.38
N PRO A 199 8.54 0.99 10.09
CA PRO A 199 9.09 0.80 8.75
C PRO A 199 8.79 -0.60 8.18
N PRO A 200 8.51 -0.74 6.87
CA PRO A 200 8.53 0.32 5.86
C PRO A 200 7.25 1.19 5.80
N ALA A 201 6.21 0.86 6.57
CA ALA A 201 4.98 1.64 6.63
C ALA A 201 5.19 2.99 7.35
N ASN A 202 4.44 4.02 6.95
CA ASN A 202 4.50 5.33 7.60
C ASN A 202 4.07 5.18 9.08
N PRO A 203 4.94 5.52 10.05
CA PRO A 203 4.69 5.29 11.47
C PRO A 203 3.56 6.14 12.08
N HIS A 204 2.86 6.98 11.29
CA HIS A 204 1.89 7.95 11.81
C HIS A 204 0.44 7.78 11.36
N SER A 205 0.13 6.91 10.39
CA SER A 205 -1.21 6.92 9.76
C SER A 205 -2.32 6.36 10.66
N TRP A 206 -2.03 5.37 11.51
CA TRP A 206 -3.06 4.70 12.32
C TRP A 206 -2.82 4.76 13.83
N VAL A 207 -1.73 5.40 14.28
CA VAL A 207 -1.38 5.48 15.72
C VAL A 207 -2.39 6.28 16.55
N LYS A 208 -3.23 7.10 15.90
CA LYS A 208 -4.29 7.87 16.56
C LYS A 208 -5.55 7.04 16.82
N LEU A 209 -5.65 5.83 16.27
CA LEU A 209 -6.81 4.96 16.41
C LEU A 209 -6.62 4.04 17.61
N SER A 210 -7.69 3.78 18.34
CA SER A 210 -7.67 2.85 19.45
C SER A 210 -8.97 2.08 19.59
N THR A 211 -8.94 0.96 20.30
CA THR A 211 -10.17 0.32 20.80
C THR A 211 -10.81 1.21 21.88
N ARG A 212 -12.01 0.82 22.35
CA ARG A 212 -12.69 1.51 23.47
C ARG A 212 -11.88 1.44 24.77
N GLU A 213 -11.11 0.36 24.92
CA GLU A 213 -10.21 0.09 26.04
C GLU A 213 -8.86 0.83 25.89
N GLY A 214 -8.67 1.59 24.80
CA GLY A 214 -7.48 2.39 24.55
C GLY A 214 -6.32 1.65 23.88
N LEU A 215 -6.52 0.40 23.45
CA LEU A 215 -5.48 -0.38 22.76
C LEU A 215 -5.24 0.13 21.35
N ARG A 216 -3.97 0.30 20.99
CA ARG A 216 -3.55 0.92 19.72
C ARG A 216 -2.19 0.40 19.26
N LEU A 217 -1.77 0.82 18.07
CA LEU A 217 -0.37 0.68 17.66
C LEU A 217 0.53 1.35 18.70
N GLY A 218 1.55 0.63 19.16
CA GLY A 218 2.47 1.04 20.21
C GLY A 218 2.07 0.63 21.63
N SER A 219 0.86 0.09 21.85
CA SER A 219 0.47 -0.47 23.16
C SER A 219 1.43 -1.59 23.57
N ALA A 220 1.76 -1.65 24.85
CA ALA A 220 2.61 -2.70 25.39
C ALA A 220 1.85 -4.02 25.50
N GLU A 221 2.58 -5.13 25.51
CA GLU A 221 2.03 -6.48 25.74
C GLU A 221 1.15 -6.54 26.99
N GLU A 222 1.62 -5.96 28.09
CA GLU A 222 0.91 -6.00 29.37
C GLU A 222 -0.41 -5.23 29.31
N GLU A 223 -0.45 -4.12 28.55
CA GLU A 223 -1.68 -3.35 28.33
C GLU A 223 -2.71 -4.17 27.53
N VAL A 224 -2.26 -4.88 26.49
CA VAL A 224 -3.14 -5.74 25.68
C VAL A 224 -3.72 -6.86 26.54
N LEU A 225 -2.90 -7.55 27.31
CA LEU A 225 -3.34 -8.66 28.15
C LEU A 225 -4.22 -8.19 29.32
N ALA A 226 -3.96 -7.00 29.88
CA ALA A 226 -4.80 -6.43 30.92
C ALA A 226 -6.20 -6.05 30.40
N ALA A 227 -6.28 -5.49 29.20
CA ALA A 227 -7.55 -5.04 28.62
C ALA A 227 -8.36 -6.18 28.00
N MET A 228 -7.73 -7.12 27.30
CA MET A 228 -8.41 -8.19 26.56
C MET A 228 -8.46 -9.53 27.32
N GLY A 229 -7.68 -9.67 28.40
CA GLY A 229 -7.51 -10.94 29.10
C GLY A 229 -6.61 -11.93 28.34
N LYS A 230 -6.84 -13.22 28.59
CA LYS A 230 -6.04 -14.29 27.99
C LYS A 230 -6.41 -14.47 26.49
N PRO A 231 -5.44 -14.44 25.57
CA PRO A 231 -5.72 -14.69 24.16
C PRO A 231 -6.19 -16.12 23.92
N SER A 232 -7.06 -16.30 22.93
CA SER A 232 -7.51 -17.62 22.45
C SER A 232 -6.33 -18.47 22.00
N ARG A 233 -5.34 -17.84 21.36
CA ARG A 233 -4.06 -18.46 21.03
C ARG A 233 -2.97 -17.42 20.87
N THR A 234 -1.73 -17.89 21.03
CA THR A 234 -0.52 -17.12 20.79
C THR A 234 0.33 -17.85 19.77
N VAL A 235 0.67 -17.19 18.66
CA VAL A 235 1.57 -17.72 17.63
C VAL A 235 2.85 -16.91 17.64
N SER A 236 3.99 -17.57 17.57
CA SER A 236 5.31 -16.94 17.47
C SER A 236 6.08 -17.56 16.31
N ASP A 237 6.67 -16.73 15.46
CA ASP A 237 7.46 -17.15 14.30
C ASP A 237 8.96 -16.82 14.45
N GLY A 238 9.39 -16.49 15.67
CA GLY A 238 10.77 -16.08 15.97
C GLY A 238 11.08 -14.60 15.69
N PHE A 239 10.26 -13.92 14.89
CA PHE A 239 10.38 -12.48 14.61
C PHE A 239 9.33 -11.67 15.36
N ALA A 240 8.11 -12.19 15.44
CA ALA A 240 7.00 -11.57 16.13
C ALA A 240 6.17 -12.60 16.89
N LYS A 241 5.50 -12.10 17.93
CA LYS A 241 4.47 -12.81 18.68
C LYS A 241 3.12 -12.20 18.34
N SER A 242 2.13 -13.04 18.08
CA SER A 242 0.78 -12.62 17.74
C SER A 242 -0.23 -13.18 18.74
N PHE A 243 -0.99 -12.29 19.35
CA PHE A 243 -2.14 -12.63 20.19
C PHE A 243 -3.41 -12.61 19.37
N TYR A 244 -4.16 -13.70 19.44
CA TYR A 244 -5.44 -13.84 18.77
C TYR A 244 -6.55 -13.86 19.80
N PHE A 245 -7.53 -12.98 19.61
CA PHE A 245 -8.76 -12.91 20.38
C PHE A 245 -9.90 -13.26 19.42
N ASP A 246 -9.99 -14.55 19.08
CA ASP A 246 -10.77 -15.03 17.94
C ASP A 246 -12.28 -14.72 18.13
N GLN A 247 -12.80 -14.83 19.36
CA GLN A 247 -14.19 -14.47 19.67
C GLN A 247 -14.47 -12.98 19.51
N GLN A 248 -13.48 -12.13 19.78
CA GLN A 248 -13.58 -10.68 19.62
C GLN A 248 -13.27 -10.25 18.19
N GLY A 249 -12.70 -11.12 17.35
CA GLY A 249 -12.34 -10.77 15.97
C GLY A 249 -11.21 -9.75 15.88
N ILE A 250 -10.21 -9.85 16.77
CA ILE A 250 -9.03 -8.96 16.75
C ILE A 250 -7.74 -9.73 17.02
N ARG A 251 -6.67 -9.30 16.35
CA ARG A 251 -5.31 -9.80 16.54
C ARG A 251 -4.34 -8.63 16.74
N PHE A 252 -3.41 -8.83 17.66
CA PHE A 252 -2.27 -7.94 17.90
C PHE A 252 -0.97 -8.66 17.57
N THR A 253 -0.08 -8.02 16.84
CA THR A 253 1.25 -8.55 16.54
C THR A 253 2.32 -7.64 17.10
N LEU A 254 3.21 -8.24 17.88
CA LEU A 254 4.25 -7.60 18.65
C LEU A 254 5.61 -8.18 18.21
N PRO A 255 6.51 -7.36 17.64
CA PRO A 255 7.87 -7.80 17.33
C PRO A 255 8.58 -8.29 18.59
N ILE A 256 9.43 -9.30 18.44
CA ILE A 256 10.26 -9.83 19.54
C ILE A 256 11.55 -9.00 19.69
N ARG A 257 12.01 -8.38 18.60
CA ARG A 257 13.26 -7.62 18.52
C ARG A 257 13.05 -6.26 17.85
N GLY A 258 14.02 -5.36 18.04
CA GLY A 258 14.03 -4.04 17.42
C GLY A 258 13.31 -2.96 18.22
N PRO A 259 13.15 -1.74 17.65
CA PRO A 259 12.63 -0.57 18.37
C PRO A 259 11.18 -0.69 18.86
N LEU A 260 10.41 -1.61 18.28
CA LEU A 260 9.02 -1.90 18.65
C LEU A 260 8.87 -3.22 19.44
N ALA A 261 9.98 -3.79 19.94
CA ALA A 261 9.93 -5.04 20.69
C ALA A 261 8.96 -4.95 21.87
N GLY A 262 8.08 -5.95 22.01
CA GLY A 262 7.09 -6.01 23.09
C GLY A 262 5.95 -4.99 22.96
N LYS A 263 5.84 -4.29 21.83
CA LYS A 263 4.76 -3.34 21.54
C LYS A 263 3.98 -3.76 20.30
N VAL A 264 2.70 -3.41 20.25
CA VAL A 264 1.84 -3.65 19.09
C VAL A 264 2.39 -2.90 17.88
N ALA A 265 2.94 -3.63 16.91
CA ALA A 265 3.37 -3.09 15.63
C ALA A 265 2.34 -3.34 14.53
N ALA A 266 1.45 -4.31 14.68
CA ALA A 266 0.31 -4.48 13.78
C ALA A 266 -0.95 -4.84 14.54
N LEU A 267 -2.08 -4.32 14.06
CA LEU A 267 -3.41 -4.58 14.57
C LEU A 267 -4.30 -5.04 13.43
N ARG A 268 -5.08 -6.09 13.68
CA ARG A 268 -5.91 -6.73 12.66
C ARG A 268 -7.31 -6.96 13.18
N VAL A 269 -8.29 -6.58 12.38
CA VAL A 269 -9.71 -6.87 12.61
C VAL A 269 -10.15 -7.90 11.57
N VAL A 270 -10.76 -8.98 12.05
CA VAL A 270 -11.22 -10.13 11.26
C VAL A 270 -12.60 -10.56 11.76
N PRO A 271 -13.41 -11.28 10.96
CA PRO A 271 -14.71 -11.75 11.43
C PRO A 271 -14.56 -12.57 12.72
N PRO A 272 -15.45 -12.40 13.71
CA PRO A 272 -15.44 -13.21 14.92
C PRO A 272 -15.48 -14.71 14.61
N GLY A 273 -14.60 -15.47 15.26
CA GLY A 273 -14.46 -16.91 15.04
C GLY A 273 -13.73 -17.31 13.76
N ALA A 274 -13.27 -16.36 12.93
CA ALA A 274 -12.47 -16.68 11.76
C ALA A 274 -11.11 -17.27 12.17
N GLN A 275 -10.79 -18.44 11.62
CA GLN A 275 -9.43 -18.97 11.63
C GLN A 275 -8.77 -18.63 10.28
N PRO A 276 -7.55 -18.06 10.28
CA PRO A 276 -6.74 -17.94 9.08
C PRO A 276 -6.27 -19.31 8.59
#